data_AF-U3GAT5-F1
#
_entry.id   AF-U3GAT5-F1
#
_cell.length_a   1.000
_cell.length_b   1.000
_cell.length_c   1.000
_cell.angle_alpha   90.00
_cell.angle_beta   90.00
_cell.angle_gamma   90.00
#
_symmetry.space_group_name_H-M   'P 1'
#
loop_
_entity.id
_entity.type
_entity.pdbx_description
1 polymer ?
#
loop_
_entity_poly.entity_id
_entity_poly.type
_entity_poly.pdbx_seq_one_letter_code
_entity_poly.pdbx_strand_id
1 'polypeptide(L)'
;MSDFLNTIGTLHTLEKMGEQGRTIDRQGRALDNMGDALRRSQEDAGMAEAGAAFQRNRANELEALLSKPMAEIAAKNGRFRETYDKQQEMLASWIVSQRAFKELAMKYGALAGKTREEINAESDAAEKAILDDQSQFGNKVNEETKVAVKRKKAREEKQAQAAQNKASHSA
;
A
#
# COMPACT_ATOMS: atom_id res chain seq x y z
N MET A 1 -78.21 3.43 -53.53
CA MET A 1 -76.78 3.80 -53.57
C MET A 1 -76.21 4.26 -52.21
N SER A 2 -77.04 4.77 -51.28
CA SER A 2 -76.58 5.23 -49.95
C SER A 2 -76.01 4.13 -49.05
N ASP A 3 -76.62 2.94 -49.03
CA ASP A 3 -76.25 1.88 -48.07
C ASP A 3 -74.92 1.20 -48.40
N PHE A 4 -74.56 1.13 -49.68
CA PHE A 4 -73.28 0.60 -50.15
C PHE A 4 -72.10 1.50 -49.77
N LEU A 5 -72.27 2.83 -49.90
CA LEU A 5 -71.26 3.80 -49.51
C LEU A 5 -71.05 3.84 -47.98
N ASN A 6 -72.14 3.71 -47.21
CA ASN A 6 -72.07 3.59 -45.75
C ASN A 6 -71.35 2.31 -45.31
N THR A 7 -71.57 1.19 -46.00
CA THR A 7 -70.92 -0.10 -45.71
C THR A 7 -69.42 -0.08 -46.04
N ILE A 8 -69.01 0.57 -47.13
CA ILE A 8 -67.59 0.74 -47.46
C ILE A 8 -66.91 1.68 -46.45
N GLY A 9 -67.58 2.76 -46.06
CA GLY A 9 -67.09 3.68 -45.03
C GLY A 9 -66.87 2.99 -43.70
N THR A 10 -67.81 2.15 -43.24
CA THR A 10 -67.66 1.39 -41.99
C THR A 10 -66.57 0.33 -42.08
N LEU A 11 -66.43 -0.37 -43.21
CA LEU A 11 -65.37 -1.36 -43.41
C LEU A 11 -63.96 -0.73 -43.39
N HIS A 12 -63.79 0.42 -44.05
CA HIS A 12 -62.53 1.15 -44.06
C HIS A 12 -62.17 1.70 -42.67
N THR A 13 -63.16 2.13 -41.88
CA THR A 13 -62.92 2.53 -40.49
C THR A 13 -62.51 1.35 -39.61
N LEU A 14 -63.11 0.17 -39.80
CA LEU A 14 -62.76 -1.06 -39.08
C LEU A 14 -61.35 -1.56 -39.44
N GLU A 15 -60.98 -1.48 -40.72
CA GLU A 15 -59.65 -1.83 -41.21
C GLU A 15 -58.59 -0.90 -40.61
N LYS A 16 -58.84 0.42 -40.63
CA LYS A 16 -57.95 1.43 -40.02
C LYS A 16 -57.83 1.27 -38.51
N MET A 17 -58.91 0.94 -37.80
CA MET A 17 -58.88 0.63 -36.36
C MET A 17 -58.11 -0.66 -36.07
N GLY A 18 -58.26 -1.70 -36.90
CA GLY A 18 -57.50 -2.94 -36.78
C GLY A 18 -56.00 -2.78 -37.06
N GLU A 19 -55.64 -1.94 -38.05
CA GLU A 19 -54.26 -1.54 -38.29
C GLU A 19 -53.68 -0.74 -37.11
N GLN A 20 -54.44 0.20 -36.56
CA GLN A 20 -54.06 0.96 -35.38
C GLN A 20 -53.82 0.04 -34.17
N GLY A 21 -54.70 -0.92 -33.90
CA GLY A 21 -54.51 -1.91 -32.83
C GLY A 21 -53.21 -2.72 -33.01
N ARG A 22 -52.96 -3.23 -34.23
CA ARG A 22 -51.71 -3.94 -34.53
C ARG A 22 -50.47 -3.07 -34.37
N THR A 23 -50.54 -1.78 -34.70
CA THR A 23 -49.42 -0.86 -34.48
C THR A 23 -49.19 -0.57 -32.99
N ILE A 24 -50.25 -0.43 -32.20
CA ILE A 24 -50.19 -0.24 -30.75
C ILE A 24 -49.56 -1.47 -30.09
N ASP A 25 -49.94 -2.69 -30.48
CA ASP A 25 -49.36 -3.93 -29.95
C ASP A 25 -47.87 -4.08 -30.28
N ARG A 26 -47.46 -3.65 -31.48
CA ARG A 26 -46.03 -3.63 -31.85
C ARG A 26 -45.26 -2.61 -31.02
N GLN A 27 -45.83 -1.43 -30.80
CA GLN A 27 -45.23 -0.39 -29.97
C GLN A 27 -45.13 -0.83 -28.50
N GLY A 28 -46.18 -1.46 -27.95
CA GLY A 28 -46.17 -2.02 -26.59
C GLY A 28 -45.04 -3.04 -26.40
N ARG A 29 -44.95 -4.03 -27.29
CA ARG A 29 -43.84 -5.02 -27.25
C ARG A 29 -42.46 -4.39 -27.41
N ALA A 30 -42.33 -3.35 -28.22
CA ALA A 30 -41.07 -2.64 -28.38
C ALA A 30 -40.68 -1.87 -27.11
N LEU A 31 -41.65 -1.23 -26.44
CA LEU A 31 -41.44 -0.56 -25.15
C LEU A 31 -41.06 -1.55 -24.05
N ASP A 32 -41.72 -2.71 -23.99
CA ASP A 32 -41.40 -3.77 -23.02
C ASP A 32 -39.97 -4.29 -23.23
N ASN A 33 -39.59 -4.58 -24.48
CA ASN A 33 -38.23 -5.01 -24.81
C ASN A 33 -37.17 -3.95 -24.48
N MET A 34 -37.48 -2.67 -24.71
CA MET A 34 -36.59 -1.55 -24.34
C MET A 34 -36.49 -1.42 -22.82
N GLY A 35 -37.59 -1.60 -22.09
CA GLY A 35 -37.61 -1.58 -20.63
C GLY A 35 -36.76 -2.70 -20.03
N ASP A 36 -36.89 -3.92 -20.56
CA ASP A 36 -36.07 -5.06 -20.13
C ASP A 36 -34.58 -4.87 -20.48
N ALA A 37 -34.27 -4.32 -21.66
CA ALA A 37 -32.90 -4.02 -22.05
C ALA A 37 -32.28 -2.94 -21.15
N LEU A 38 -33.03 -1.89 -20.82
CA LEU A 38 -32.59 -0.84 -19.92
C LEU A 38 -32.33 -1.40 -18.51
N ARG A 39 -33.23 -2.25 -17.99
CA ARG A 39 -33.05 -2.90 -16.69
C ARG A 39 -31.78 -3.74 -16.65
N ARG A 40 -31.56 -4.60 -17.65
CA ARG A 40 -30.32 -5.40 -17.74
C ARG A 40 -29.08 -4.53 -17.84
N SER A 41 -29.12 -3.46 -18.64
CA SER A 41 -28.01 -2.52 -18.74
C SER A 41 -27.71 -1.80 -17.42
N GLN A 42 -28.73 -1.47 -16.64
CA GLN A 42 -28.57 -0.87 -15.31
C GLN A 42 -28.01 -1.87 -14.30
N GLU A 43 -28.47 -3.12 -14.35
CA GLU A 43 -27.93 -4.22 -13.53
C GLU A 43 -26.45 -4.47 -13.85
N ASP A 44 -26.08 -4.56 -15.13
CA ASP A 44 -24.69 -4.75 -15.58
C ASP A 44 -23.80 -3.58 -15.15
N ALA A 45 -24.28 -2.34 -15.30
CA ALA A 45 -23.56 -1.15 -14.84
C ALA A 45 -23.37 -1.15 -13.32
N GLY A 46 -24.41 -1.52 -12.57
CA GLY A 46 -24.34 -1.63 -11.11
C GLY A 46 -23.36 -2.71 -10.64
N MET A 47 -23.31 -3.86 -11.32
CA MET A 47 -22.34 -4.92 -11.03
C MET A 47 -20.90 -4.50 -11.36
N ALA A 48 -20.69 -3.79 -12.48
CA ALA A 48 -19.39 -3.24 -12.83
C ALA A 48 -18.92 -2.19 -11.80
N GLU A 49 -19.82 -1.30 -11.37
CA GLU A 49 -19.53 -0.31 -10.34
C GLU A 49 -19.21 -0.95 -8.99
N ALA A 50 -19.99 -1.95 -8.57
CA ALA A 50 -19.73 -2.72 -7.34
C ALA A 50 -18.37 -3.43 -7.40
N GLY A 51 -18.04 -4.04 -8.53
CA GLY A 51 -16.71 -4.64 -8.76
C GLY A 51 -15.59 -3.60 -8.67
N ALA A 52 -15.75 -2.44 -9.31
CA ALA A 52 -14.76 -1.35 -9.25
C ALA A 52 -14.61 -0.76 -7.84
N ALA A 53 -15.71 -0.64 -7.08
CA ALA A 53 -15.70 -0.20 -5.70
C ALA A 53 -14.99 -1.22 -4.79
N PHE A 54 -15.25 -2.51 -4.96
CA PHE A 54 -14.56 -3.58 -4.23
C PHE A 54 -13.04 -3.53 -4.46
N GLN A 55 -12.59 -3.39 -5.72
CA GLN A 55 -11.16 -3.32 -6.03
C GLN A 55 -10.50 -2.07 -5.44
N ARG A 56 -11.18 -0.90 -5.50
CA ARG A 56 -10.68 0.33 -4.87
C ARG A 56 -10.56 0.20 -3.35
N ASN A 57 -11.58 -0.34 -2.70
CA ASN A 57 -11.55 -0.57 -1.25
C ASN A 57 -10.42 -1.54 -0.87
N ARG A 58 -10.26 -2.62 -1.64
CA ARG A 58 -9.18 -3.58 -1.43
C ARG A 58 -7.79 -2.97 -1.61
N ALA A 59 -7.62 -2.11 -2.62
CA ALA A 59 -6.37 -1.38 -2.83
C ALA A 59 -6.06 -0.46 -1.64
N ASN A 60 -7.04 0.33 -1.19
CA ASN A 60 -6.90 1.22 -0.04
C ASN A 60 -6.54 0.46 1.25
N GLU A 61 -7.17 -0.70 1.49
CA GLU A 61 -6.86 -1.57 2.63
C GLU A 61 -5.41 -2.06 2.60
N LEU A 62 -4.93 -2.47 1.43
CA LEU A 62 -3.57 -2.97 1.25
C LEU A 62 -2.55 -1.84 1.40
N GLU A 63 -2.81 -0.66 0.85
CA GLU A 63 -1.95 0.52 1.04
C GLU A 63 -1.85 0.90 2.52
N ALA A 64 -2.98 0.94 3.23
CA ALA A 64 -3.01 1.21 4.67
C ALA A 64 -2.29 0.13 5.49
N LEU A 65 -2.28 -1.12 5.02
CA LEU A 65 -1.51 -2.20 5.65
C LEU A 65 -0.01 -1.99 5.41
N LEU A 66 0.41 -1.72 4.18
CA LEU A 66 1.81 -1.57 3.80
C LEU A 66 2.48 -0.33 4.43
N SER A 67 1.70 0.66 4.87
CA SER A 67 2.21 1.81 5.61
C SER A 67 2.46 1.55 7.10
N LYS A 68 2.09 0.39 7.63
CA LYS A 68 2.25 0.05 9.06
C LYS A 68 3.65 -0.50 9.39
N PRO A 69 4.05 -0.51 10.67
CA PRO A 69 5.26 -1.21 11.10
C PRO A 69 5.28 -2.66 10.64
N MET A 70 6.48 -3.17 10.28
CA MET A 70 6.65 -4.53 9.74
C MET A 70 6.06 -5.62 10.66
N ALA A 71 6.15 -5.45 11.99
CA ALA A 71 5.54 -6.35 12.96
C ALA A 71 4.00 -6.42 12.82
N GLU A 72 3.33 -5.29 12.56
CA GLU A 72 1.89 -5.25 12.34
C GLU A 72 1.49 -5.88 11.00
N ILE A 73 2.32 -5.73 9.96
CA ILE A 73 2.10 -6.38 8.66
C ILE A 73 2.23 -7.90 8.80
N ALA A 74 3.27 -8.36 9.50
CA ALA A 74 3.50 -9.78 9.78
C ALA A 74 2.37 -10.42 10.58
N ALA A 75 1.76 -9.68 11.52
CA ALA A 75 0.60 -10.18 12.26
C ALA A 75 -0.63 -10.45 11.37
N LYS A 76 -0.77 -9.73 10.24
CA LYS A 76 -1.94 -9.86 9.33
C LYS A 76 -1.68 -10.71 8.08
N ASN A 77 -0.43 -10.94 7.70
CA ASN A 77 -0.09 -11.70 6.50
C ASN A 77 0.97 -12.77 6.80
N GLY A 78 0.54 -14.04 6.81
CA GLY A 78 1.40 -15.18 7.13
C GLY A 78 2.59 -15.37 6.18
N ARG A 79 2.44 -15.05 4.89
CA ARG A 79 3.56 -15.12 3.93
C ARG A 79 4.60 -14.04 4.21
N PHE A 80 4.16 -12.84 4.54
CA PHE A 80 5.05 -11.76 4.96
C PHE A 80 5.75 -12.10 6.29
N ARG A 81 5.01 -12.71 7.23
CA ARG A 81 5.55 -13.13 8.52
C ARG A 81 6.77 -14.02 8.40
N GLU A 82 6.77 -15.00 7.49
CA GLU A 82 7.94 -15.87 7.30
C GLU A 82 9.20 -15.07 6.93
N THR A 83 9.07 -14.10 6.02
CA THR A 83 10.20 -13.24 5.63
C THR A 83 10.62 -12.30 6.74
N TYR A 84 9.65 -11.79 7.52
CA TYR A 84 9.90 -10.94 8.66
C TYR A 84 10.64 -11.69 9.77
N ASP A 85 10.21 -12.91 10.11
CA ASP A 85 10.81 -13.73 11.15
C ASP A 85 12.27 -14.09 10.80
N LYS A 86 12.55 -14.45 9.53
CA LYS A 86 13.94 -14.66 9.05
C LYS A 86 14.81 -13.40 9.17
N GLN A 87 14.25 -12.22 8.91
CA GLN A 87 14.95 -10.96 9.13
C GLN A 87 15.21 -10.70 10.62
N GLN A 88 14.25 -11.00 11.50
CA GLN A 88 14.44 -10.87 12.95
C GLN A 88 15.51 -11.83 13.47
N GLU A 89 15.56 -13.07 12.99
CA GLU A 89 16.60 -14.04 13.33
C GLU A 89 17.99 -13.55 12.92
N MET A 90 18.14 -13.01 11.71
CA MET A 90 19.38 -12.41 11.23
C MET A 90 19.81 -11.22 12.09
N LEU A 91 18.87 -10.32 12.44
CA LEU A 91 19.14 -9.18 13.32
C LEU A 91 19.54 -9.64 14.73
N ALA A 92 18.87 -10.66 15.28
CA ALA A 92 19.20 -11.21 16.59
C ALA A 92 20.61 -11.81 16.59
N SER A 93 20.96 -12.58 15.57
CA SER A 93 22.31 -13.12 15.39
C SER A 93 23.35 -12.01 15.34
N TRP A 94 23.10 -10.96 14.53
CA TRP A 94 24.00 -9.82 14.42
C TRP A 94 24.17 -9.07 15.75
N ILE A 95 23.10 -8.84 16.52
CA ILE A 95 23.17 -8.21 17.84
C ILE A 95 24.04 -9.02 18.80
N VAL A 96 23.89 -10.35 18.82
CA VAL A 96 24.71 -11.23 19.65
C VAL A 96 26.18 -11.15 19.22
N SER A 97 26.47 -11.16 17.91
CA SER A 97 27.84 -10.99 17.40
C SER A 97 28.45 -9.64 17.81
N GLN A 98 27.71 -8.53 17.69
CA GLN A 98 28.19 -7.21 18.12
C GLN A 98 28.50 -7.17 19.63
N ARG A 99 27.66 -7.80 20.46
CA ARG A 99 27.92 -7.93 21.91
C ARG A 99 29.14 -8.78 22.21
N ALA A 100 29.33 -9.89 21.48
CA ALA A 100 30.51 -10.74 21.63
C ALA A 100 31.80 -9.99 21.26
N PHE A 101 31.80 -9.21 20.18
CA PHE A 101 32.94 -8.36 19.82
C PHE A 101 33.23 -7.29 20.86
N LYS A 102 32.18 -6.67 21.42
CA LYS A 102 32.35 -5.71 22.53
C LYS A 102 32.99 -6.36 23.76
N GLU A 103 32.56 -7.56 24.10
CA GLU A 103 33.15 -8.32 25.22
C GLU A 103 34.64 -8.62 24.97
N LEU A 104 34.98 -9.06 23.75
CA LEU A 104 36.38 -9.29 23.36
C LEU A 104 37.20 -7.99 23.41
N ALA A 105 36.66 -6.88 22.91
CA ALA A 105 37.33 -5.58 22.95
C ALA A 105 37.62 -5.15 24.39
N MET A 106 36.67 -5.33 25.32
CA MET A 106 36.86 -5.04 26.74
C MET A 106 37.92 -5.95 27.36
N LYS A 107 37.87 -7.26 27.08
CA LYS A 107 38.86 -8.22 27.57
C LYS A 107 40.27 -7.88 27.11
N TYR A 108 40.47 -7.64 25.82
CA TYR A 108 41.79 -7.32 25.27
C TYR A 108 42.26 -5.91 25.64
N GLY A 109 41.35 -4.95 25.73
CA GLY A 109 41.66 -3.61 26.22
C GLY A 109 42.14 -3.63 27.67
N ALA A 110 41.48 -4.41 28.55
CA ALA A 110 41.93 -4.60 29.92
C ALA A 110 43.32 -5.24 30.01
N LEU A 111 43.61 -6.25 29.18
CA LEU A 111 44.96 -6.84 29.07
C LEU A 111 46.01 -5.83 28.58
N ALA A 112 45.61 -4.86 27.76
CA ALA A 112 46.45 -3.77 27.28
C ALA A 112 46.51 -2.58 28.25
N GLY A 113 45.88 -2.66 29.42
CA GLY A 113 45.84 -1.57 30.42
C GLY A 113 44.94 -0.39 30.05
N LYS A 114 44.04 -0.55 29.06
CA LYS A 114 43.11 0.49 28.62
C LYS A 114 41.86 0.54 29.48
N THR A 115 41.38 1.76 29.68
CA THR A 115 40.08 2.06 30.30
C THR A 115 38.93 1.82 29.32
N ARG A 116 37.71 1.74 29.86
CA ARG A 116 36.50 1.61 29.04
C ARG A 116 36.31 2.81 28.11
N GLU A 117 36.62 4.00 28.60
CA GLU A 117 36.49 5.27 27.90
C GLU A 117 37.43 5.33 26.69
N GLU A 118 38.68 4.89 26.85
CA GLU A 118 39.65 4.79 25.76
C GLU A 118 39.20 3.77 24.70
N ILE A 119 38.69 2.60 25.12
CA ILE A 119 38.17 1.59 24.19
C ILE A 119 36.98 2.13 23.39
N ASN A 120 36.08 2.88 24.03
CA ASN A 120 34.95 3.50 23.34
C ASN A 120 35.43 4.56 22.33
N ALA A 121 36.38 5.42 22.71
CA ALA A 121 36.94 6.43 21.81
C ALA A 121 37.64 5.80 20.60
N GLU A 122 38.36 4.69 20.80
CA GLU A 122 38.97 3.92 19.70
C GLU A 122 37.92 3.27 18.80
N SER A 123 36.82 2.78 19.37
CA SER A 123 35.69 2.26 18.59
C SER A 123 35.08 3.34 17.69
N ASP A 124 34.89 4.56 18.21
CA ASP A 124 34.36 5.68 17.43
C ASP A 124 35.31 6.08 16.30
N ALA A 125 36.61 6.11 16.57
CA ALA A 125 37.64 6.36 15.56
C ALA A 125 37.65 5.26 14.47
N ALA A 126 37.48 4.00 14.87
CA ALA A 126 37.38 2.87 13.94
C ALA A 126 36.12 2.95 13.06
N GLU A 127 34.96 3.33 13.63
CA GLU A 127 33.73 3.56 12.85
C GLU A 127 33.97 4.62 11.77
N LYS A 128 34.62 5.74 12.14
CA LYS A 128 34.96 6.80 11.18
C LYS A 128 35.88 6.30 10.08
N ALA A 129 36.94 5.58 10.44
CA ALA A 129 37.86 5.00 9.46
C ALA A 129 37.17 4.03 8.49
N ILE A 130 36.19 3.24 8.96
CA ILE A 130 35.38 2.35 8.10
C ILE A 130 34.52 3.16 7.12
N LEU A 131 33.85 4.21 7.61
CA LEU A 131 33.00 5.06 6.78
C LEU A 131 33.79 5.85 5.73
N ASP A 132 35.06 6.17 6.03
CA ASP A 132 35.98 6.90 5.17
C ASP A 132 36.86 5.98 4.29
N ASP A 133 36.59 4.65 4.25
CA ASP A 133 37.36 3.61 3.54
C ASP A 133 38.84 3.47 3.96
N GLN A 134 39.19 3.96 5.15
CA GLN A 134 40.54 3.93 5.72
C GLN A 134 40.79 2.74 6.65
N SER A 135 39.94 1.71 6.61
CA SER A 135 40.09 0.53 7.46
C SER A 135 41.37 -0.24 7.17
N GLN A 136 42.23 -0.37 8.19
CA GLN A 136 43.49 -1.12 8.12
C GLN A 136 43.29 -2.64 8.09
N PHE A 137 42.15 -3.12 8.61
CA PHE A 137 41.86 -4.55 8.76
C PHE A 137 40.83 -5.05 7.73
N GLY A 138 40.62 -4.30 6.65
CA GLY A 138 39.71 -4.69 5.57
C GLY A 138 38.22 -4.61 5.93
N ASN A 139 37.85 -3.96 7.04
CA ASN A 139 36.45 -3.71 7.39
C ASN A 139 35.91 -2.60 6.48
N LYS A 140 35.40 -2.99 5.32
CA LYS A 140 34.81 -2.07 4.32
C LYS A 140 33.30 -2.19 4.31
N VAL A 141 32.63 -1.08 4.03
CA VAL A 141 31.18 -1.02 3.82
C VAL A 141 30.87 -0.47 2.44
N ASN A 142 29.76 -0.90 1.85
CA ASN A 142 29.34 -0.38 0.56
C ASN A 142 28.77 1.05 0.67
N GLU A 143 28.65 1.74 -0.46
CA GLU A 143 28.13 3.11 -0.51
C GLU A 143 26.70 3.23 0.04
N GLU A 144 25.85 2.22 -0.21
CA GLU A 144 24.48 2.19 0.29
C GLU A 144 24.44 2.24 1.82
N THR A 145 25.33 1.51 2.49
CA THR A 145 25.47 1.52 3.95
C THR A 145 25.94 2.88 4.44
N LYS A 146 26.93 3.49 3.79
CA LYS A 146 27.41 4.84 4.15
C LYS A 146 26.29 5.87 4.05
N VAL A 147 25.52 5.83 2.96
CA VAL A 147 24.36 6.72 2.76
C VAL A 147 23.28 6.46 3.82
N ALA A 148 23.00 5.21 4.17
CA ALA A 148 22.04 4.86 5.20
C ALA A 148 22.46 5.40 6.58
N VAL A 149 23.73 5.26 6.97
CA VAL A 149 24.27 5.79 8.22
C VAL A 149 24.19 7.32 8.25
N LYS A 150 24.57 8.00 7.16
CA LYS A 150 24.45 9.46 7.04
C LYS A 150 22.99 9.93 7.21
N ARG A 151 22.03 9.25 6.55
CA ARG A 151 20.59 9.53 6.70
C ARG A 151 20.09 9.29 8.13
N LYS A 152 20.66 8.34 8.86
CA LYS A 152 20.33 8.11 10.27
C LYS A 152 20.83 9.28 11.13
N LYS A 153 22.12 9.63 11.05
CA LYS A 153 22.73 10.73 11.81
C LYS A 153 21.99 12.06 11.58
N ALA A 154 21.70 12.40 10.32
CA ALA A 154 20.95 13.62 9.98
C ALA A 154 19.52 13.65 10.55
N ARG A 155 18.86 12.48 10.73
CA ARG A 155 17.53 12.42 11.35
C ARG A 155 17.62 12.63 12.87
N GLU A 156 18.60 12.00 13.52
CA GLU A 156 18.82 12.14 14.96
C GLU A 156 19.17 13.58 15.34
N GLU A 157 20.02 14.26 14.54
CA GLU A 157 20.34 15.67 14.71
C GLU A 157 19.11 16.57 14.60
N LYS A 158 18.26 16.37 13.58
CA LYS A 158 17.01 17.12 13.42
C LYS A 158 16.05 16.90 14.59
N GLN A 159 15.96 15.66 15.09
CA GLN A 159 15.12 15.34 16.24
C GLN A 159 15.64 16.00 17.52
N ALA A 160 16.96 15.99 17.73
CA ALA A 160 17.58 16.66 18.87
C ALA A 160 17.35 18.17 18.85
N GLN A 161 17.52 18.81 17.69
CA GLN A 161 17.22 20.25 17.50
C GLN A 161 15.75 20.56 17.75
N ALA A 162 14.84 19.75 17.21
CA ALA A 162 13.40 19.93 17.44
C ALA A 162 13.02 19.78 18.92
N ALA A 163 13.66 18.86 19.65
CA ALA A 163 13.45 18.69 21.09
C ALA A 163 13.99 19.89 21.89
N GLN A 164 15.17 20.40 21.54
CA GLN A 164 15.75 21.59 22.17
C GLN A 164 14.89 22.84 21.95
N ASN A 165 14.42 23.07 20.72
CA ASN A 165 13.58 24.22 20.39
C ASN A 165 12.24 24.20 21.15
N LYS A 166 11.64 23.01 21.33
CA LYS A 166 10.44 22.84 22.16
C LYS A 166 10.70 23.15 23.63
N ALA A 167 11.83 22.70 24.17
CA ALA A 167 12.21 22.97 25.56
C ALA A 167 12.46 24.48 25.81
N SER A 168 13.07 25.18 24.86
CA SER A 168 13.32 26.63 24.95
C SER A 168 12.10 27.54 24.72
N HIS A 169 10.99 27.01 24.21
CA HIS A 169 9.73 27.77 24.02
C HIS A 169 8.67 27.43 25.07
N SER A 170 8.95 26.47 25.96
CA SER A 170 8.06 26.07 27.06
C SER A 170 8.57 26.57 28.43
N ALA A 171 9.65 27.35 28.45
CA ALA A 171 10.25 28.01 29.61
C ALA A 171 10.15 29.52 29.46
#